data_AF-A0A9K3MVQ9-F1
#
_entry.id   AF-A0A9K3MVQ9-F1
#
_cell.length_a   1.000
_cell.length_b   1.000
_cell.length_c   1.000
_cell.angle_alpha   90.00
_cell.angle_beta   90.00
_cell.angle_gamma   90.00
#
_symmetry.space_group_name_H-M   'P 1'
#
loop_
_entity.id
_entity.type
_entity.pdbx_description
1 polymer ?
#
loop_
_entity_poly.entity_id
_entity_poly.type
_entity_poly.pdbx_seq_one_letter_code
_entity_poly.pdbx_strand_id
1 'polypeptide(L)'
;MNAHFIFFTFLHHRHPSLAHYDSREWDWIRGALSTVDRDYGIFNTIFHDLTCAHVVHHLISTIPHYHTVEATEAIKPILGDYYKYDDTPILKAFWREIKECIFVEPDEGAEDSGVYWFRR
;
A
#
# COMPACT_ATOMS: atom_id res chain seq x y z
N MET A 1 13.50 -18.00 -2.86
CA MET A 1 12.58 -16.85 -2.80
C MET A 1 13.42 -15.60 -2.60
N ASN A 2 13.33 -14.62 -3.50
CA ASN A 2 14.25 -13.48 -3.47
C ASN A 2 13.86 -12.50 -2.35
N ALA A 3 14.84 -12.05 -1.56
CA ALA A 3 14.62 -11.19 -0.39
C ALA A 3 13.95 -9.84 -0.71
N HIS A 4 14.18 -9.29 -1.92
CA HIS A 4 13.58 -8.03 -2.34
C HIS A 4 12.05 -8.08 -2.45
N PHE A 5 11.48 -9.21 -2.90
CA PHE A 5 10.03 -9.34 -2.99
C PHE A 5 9.38 -9.28 -1.60
N ILE A 6 9.94 -9.99 -0.62
CA ILE A 6 9.45 -9.97 0.77
C ILE A 6 9.54 -8.56 1.33
N PHE A 7 10.64 -7.87 1.07
CA PHE A 7 10.86 -6.51 1.54
C PHE A 7 9.85 -5.51 0.96
N PHE A 8 9.62 -5.58 -0.36
CA PHE A 8 8.65 -4.72 -1.03
C PHE A 8 7.23 -5.04 -0.61
N THR A 9 6.81 -6.31 -0.64
CA THR A 9 5.46 -6.66 -0.20
C THR A 9 5.22 -6.25 1.25
N PHE A 10 6.21 -6.42 2.12
CA PHE A 10 6.11 -5.94 3.50
C PHE A 10 5.87 -4.44 3.57
N LEU A 11 6.70 -3.61 2.93
CA LEU A 11 6.54 -2.16 2.98
C LEU A 11 5.22 -1.72 2.31
N HIS A 12 4.94 -2.20 1.10
CA HIS A 12 3.76 -1.76 0.33
C HIS A 12 2.43 -2.18 0.97
N HIS A 13 2.40 -3.23 1.79
CA HIS A 13 1.16 -3.70 2.45
C HIS A 13 1.16 -3.50 3.97
N ARG A 14 2.18 -2.85 4.54
CA ARG A 14 2.20 -2.43 5.95
C ARG A 14 2.44 -0.93 6.03
N HIS A 15 1.43 -0.22 6.48
CA HIS A 15 1.51 1.21 6.75
C HIS A 15 0.37 1.62 7.70
N PRO A 16 0.58 2.55 8.66
CA PRO A 16 -0.47 2.96 9.60
C PRO A 16 -1.73 3.54 8.94
N SER A 17 -1.63 4.01 7.69
CA SER A 17 -2.78 4.56 6.96
C SER A 17 -3.57 3.53 6.14
N LEU A 18 -3.23 2.23 6.24
CA LEU A 18 -3.94 1.17 5.54
C LEU A 18 -4.94 0.51 6.49
N ALA A 19 -6.22 0.60 6.10
CA ALA A 19 -7.28 -0.14 6.74
C ALA A 19 -7.18 -1.64 6.40
N HIS A 20 -7.57 -2.45 7.37
CA HIS A 20 -7.76 -3.88 7.25
C HIS A 20 -9.26 -4.16 7.39
N TYR A 21 -9.75 -5.11 6.63
CA TYR A 21 -11.18 -5.37 6.54
C TYR A 21 -11.46 -6.84 6.85
N ASP A 22 -12.49 -7.09 7.64
CA ASP A 22 -13.06 -8.44 7.75
C ASP A 22 -14.11 -8.68 6.65
N SER A 23 -14.77 -9.83 6.69
CA SER A 23 -15.75 -10.23 5.69
C SER A 23 -17.00 -9.33 5.57
N ARG A 24 -17.22 -8.42 6.53
CA ARG A 24 -18.37 -7.49 6.51
C ARG A 24 -18.13 -6.33 5.56
N GLU A 25 -16.91 -5.81 5.53
CA GLU A 25 -16.53 -4.64 4.73
C GLU A 25 -15.65 -4.98 3.53
N TRP A 26 -14.98 -6.12 3.52
CA TRP A 26 -14.04 -6.46 2.46
C TRP A 26 -14.75 -6.61 1.10
N ASP A 27 -14.19 -5.96 0.08
CA ASP A 27 -14.46 -6.20 -1.32
C ASP A 27 -13.16 -6.11 -2.13
N TRP A 28 -13.25 -6.40 -3.43
CA TRP A 28 -12.08 -6.39 -4.31
C TRP A 28 -11.39 -5.02 -4.39
N ILE A 29 -12.14 -3.92 -4.44
CA ILE A 29 -11.57 -2.57 -4.56
C ILE A 29 -10.86 -2.18 -3.26
N ARG A 30 -11.51 -2.38 -2.12
CA ARG A 30 -10.93 -2.12 -0.80
C ARG A 30 -9.68 -2.95 -0.57
N GLY A 31 -9.70 -4.23 -0.95
CA GLY A 31 -8.53 -5.10 -0.90
C GLY A 31 -7.39 -4.63 -1.82
N ALA A 32 -7.69 -4.25 -3.05
CA ALA A 32 -6.70 -3.77 -4.01
C ALA A 32 -6.06 -2.43 -3.58
N LEU A 33 -6.83 -1.58 -2.90
CA LEU A 33 -6.37 -0.29 -2.37
C LEU A 33 -5.72 -0.39 -0.98
N SER A 34 -5.66 -1.56 -0.35
CA SER A 34 -4.88 -1.81 0.88
C SER A 34 -3.38 -1.91 0.58
N THR A 35 -2.86 -0.86 -0.06
CA THR A 35 -1.46 -0.72 -0.40
C THR A 35 -1.06 0.75 -0.55
N VAL A 36 0.24 1.03 -0.45
CA VAL A 36 0.80 2.39 -0.48
C VAL A 36 1.97 2.45 -1.45
N ASP A 37 1.96 3.40 -2.37
CA ASP A 37 3.08 3.66 -3.28
C ASP A 37 4.22 4.39 -2.57
N ARG A 38 5.46 4.16 -3.01
CA ARG A 38 6.65 4.82 -2.46
C ARG A 38 7.67 5.12 -3.54
N ASP A 39 8.42 6.20 -3.34
CA ASP A 39 9.57 6.51 -4.19
C ASP A 39 10.87 5.96 -3.57
N TYR A 40 11.49 4.99 -4.26
CA TYR A 40 12.77 4.41 -3.87
C TYR A 40 13.96 4.98 -4.68
N GLY A 41 13.74 6.08 -5.41
CA GLY A 41 14.74 6.72 -6.24
C GLY A 41 15.21 5.82 -7.38
N ILE A 42 16.53 5.58 -7.46
CA ILE A 42 17.13 4.76 -8.54
C ILE A 42 16.60 3.32 -8.58
N PHE A 43 16.10 2.82 -7.45
CA PHE A 43 15.51 1.49 -7.40
C PHE A 43 14.19 1.40 -8.17
N ASN A 44 13.47 2.50 -8.38
CA ASN A 44 12.25 2.50 -9.21
C ASN A 44 12.59 1.99 -10.62
N THR A 45 13.62 2.55 -11.26
CA THR A 45 14.05 2.08 -12.59
C THR A 45 14.51 0.62 -12.59
N ILE A 46 15.25 0.19 -11.56
CA ILE A 46 15.75 -1.19 -11.43
C ILE A 46 14.59 -2.19 -11.31
N PHE A 47 13.50 -1.79 -10.65
CA PHE A 47 12.32 -2.62 -10.42
C PHE A 47 11.14 -2.22 -11.31
N HIS A 48 11.40 -1.59 -12.46
CA HIS A 48 10.39 -1.24 -13.46
C HIS A 48 9.21 -0.43 -12.90
N ASP A 49 9.52 0.54 -12.05
CA ASP A 49 8.57 1.47 -11.39
C ASP A 49 7.51 0.77 -10.54
N LEU A 50 7.70 -0.52 -10.22
CA LEU A 50 6.81 -1.29 -9.37
C LEU A 50 6.59 -0.62 -8.02
N THR A 51 7.62 0.03 -7.49
CA THR A 51 7.63 0.64 -6.15
C THR A 51 6.77 1.91 -6.09
N CYS A 52 6.71 2.69 -7.16
CA CYS A 52 5.93 3.93 -7.21
C CYS A 52 4.60 3.80 -7.96
N ALA A 53 4.27 2.62 -8.49
CA ALA A 53 3.02 2.34 -9.19
C ALA A 53 2.38 0.99 -8.77
N HIS A 54 2.64 0.58 -7.53
CA HIS A 54 2.17 -0.68 -6.97
C HIS A 54 0.64 -0.69 -6.81
N VAL A 55 0.02 0.44 -6.44
CA VAL A 55 -1.44 0.59 -6.35
C VAL A 55 -2.11 0.25 -7.68
N VAL A 56 -1.61 0.80 -8.79
CA VAL A 56 -2.14 0.51 -10.13
C VAL A 56 -1.93 -0.95 -10.50
N HIS A 57 -0.79 -1.54 -10.15
CA HIS A 57 -0.58 -2.96 -10.35
C HIS A 57 -1.61 -3.82 -9.60
N HIS A 58 -2.05 -3.44 -8.40
CA HIS A 58 -3.15 -4.16 -7.72
C HIS A 58 -4.50 -3.99 -8.38
N LEU A 59 -4.82 -2.78 -8.85
CA LEU A 59 -6.06 -2.51 -9.57
C LEU A 59 -6.10 -3.18 -10.95
N ILE A 60 -4.96 -3.28 -11.62
CA ILE A 60 -4.82 -3.82 -12.96
C ILE A 60 -3.56 -4.69 -13.01
N SER A 61 -3.65 -5.91 -12.47
CA SER A 61 -2.49 -6.83 -12.36
C SER A 61 -1.85 -7.25 -13.68
N THR A 62 -2.56 -7.07 -14.79
CA THR A 62 -2.10 -7.34 -16.15
C THR A 62 -1.53 -6.12 -16.88
N ILE A 63 -1.47 -4.96 -16.22
CA ILE A 63 -0.93 -3.74 -16.83
C ILE A 63 0.55 -3.94 -17.20
N PRO A 64 0.98 -3.54 -18.42
CA PRO A 64 2.40 -3.54 -18.75
C PRO A 64 3.16 -2.51 -17.92
N HIS A 65 4.32 -2.89 -17.40
CA HIS A 65 5.15 -2.04 -16.54
C HIS A 65 5.59 -0.72 -17.17
N TYR A 66 5.59 -0.60 -18.50
CA TYR A 66 5.97 0.65 -19.20
C TYR A 66 4.82 1.67 -19.31
N HIS A 67 3.61 1.35 -18.86
CA HIS A 67 2.47 2.27 -18.73
C HIS A 67 2.02 2.49 -17.28
N THR A 68 2.65 1.84 -16.29
CA THR A 68 2.21 1.92 -14.90
C THR A 68 2.27 3.34 -14.34
N VAL A 69 3.34 4.07 -14.62
CA VAL A 69 3.51 5.47 -14.16
C VAL A 69 2.44 6.38 -14.77
N GLU A 70 2.20 6.28 -16.07
CA GLU A 70 1.16 7.04 -16.77
C GLU A 70 -0.23 6.76 -16.17
N ALA A 71 -0.55 5.48 -15.95
CA ALA A 71 -1.81 5.07 -15.36
C ALA A 71 -1.94 5.52 -13.90
N THR A 72 -0.85 5.53 -13.12
CA THR A 72 -0.83 6.04 -11.75
C THR A 72 -1.18 7.52 -11.70
N GLU A 73 -0.58 8.34 -12.56
CA GLU A 73 -0.91 9.76 -12.62
C GLU A 73 -2.36 10.01 -13.04
N ALA A 74 -2.89 9.19 -13.97
CA ALA A 74 -4.28 9.29 -14.39
C ALA A 74 -5.29 8.90 -13.30
N ILE A 75 -4.96 7.92 -12.45
CA ILE A 75 -5.90 7.37 -11.44
C ILE A 75 -5.86 8.10 -10.11
N LYS A 76 -4.73 8.71 -9.74
CA LYS A 76 -4.56 9.53 -8.53
C LYS A 76 -5.74 10.50 -8.26
N PRO A 77 -6.15 11.36 -9.22
CA PRO A 77 -7.26 12.28 -8.99
C PRO A 77 -8.62 11.60 -8.85
N ILE A 78 -8.78 10.38 -9.37
CA ILE A 78 -10.01 9.58 -9.26
C ILE A 78 -10.11 8.94 -7.87
N LEU A 79 -8.99 8.41 -7.36
CA LEU A 79 -8.93 7.77 -6.05
C LEU A 79 -8.93 8.77 -4.90
N GLY A 80 -8.41 9.98 -5.10
CA GLY A 80 -8.37 11.02 -4.07
C GLY A 80 -7.75 10.50 -2.78
N ASP A 81 -8.48 10.60 -1.67
CA ASP A 81 -8.02 10.19 -0.34
C ASP A 81 -7.75 8.68 -0.21
N TYR A 82 -8.26 7.85 -1.13
CA TYR A 82 -8.00 6.42 -1.15
C TYR A 82 -6.62 6.06 -1.71
N TYR A 83 -6.00 6.95 -2.50
CA TYR A 83 -4.63 6.75 -2.95
C TYR A 83 -3.66 7.05 -1.81
N LYS A 84 -2.87 6.05 -1.40
CA LYS A 84 -1.86 6.21 -0.35
C LYS A 84 -0.47 6.28 -0.97
N TYR A 85 0.28 7.29 -0.54
CA TYR A 85 1.67 7.49 -0.92
C TYR A 85 2.50 7.86 0.31
N ASP A 86 3.72 7.32 0.40
CA ASP A 86 4.66 7.55 1.50
C ASP A 86 6.08 7.77 0.95
N ASP A 87 6.58 9.00 1.06
CA ASP A 87 7.93 9.39 0.65
C ASP A 87 8.97 9.28 1.78
N THR A 88 8.60 8.65 2.90
CA THR A 88 9.54 8.43 4.00
C THR A 88 10.73 7.60 3.51
N PRO A 89 11.99 8.01 3.79
CA PRO A 89 13.16 7.24 3.40
C PRO A 89 13.07 5.78 3.81
N ILE A 90 13.38 4.87 2.89
CA ILE A 90 13.07 3.43 2.98
C ILE A 90 13.46 2.82 4.33
N LEU A 91 14.66 3.12 4.86
CA LEU A 91 15.11 2.58 6.14
C LEU A 91 14.29 3.09 7.33
N LYS A 92 13.84 4.35 7.28
CA LYS A 92 12.98 4.95 8.29
C LYS A 92 11.55 4.41 8.18
N ALA A 93 11.03 4.26 6.96
CA ALA A 93 9.74 3.62 6.73
C ALA A 93 9.77 2.18 7.27
N PHE A 94 10.76 1.38 6.91
CA PHE A 94 10.92 0.02 7.39
C PHE A 94 10.98 -0.09 8.92
N TRP A 95 11.74 0.80 9.58
CA TRP A 95 11.78 0.84 11.04
C TRP A 95 10.40 1.18 11.64
N ARG A 96 9.69 2.17 11.08
CA ARG A 96 8.33 2.53 11.49
C ARG A 96 7.39 1.33 11.34
N GLU A 97 7.36 0.68 10.18
CA GLU A 97 6.45 -0.45 9.91
C GLU A 97 6.73 -1.69 10.77
N ILE A 98 7.97 -1.91 11.19
CA ILE A 98 8.28 -2.98 12.14
C ILE A 98 7.76 -2.64 13.53
N LYS A 99 7.90 -1.38 13.95
CA LYS A 99 7.61 -0.95 15.32
C LYS A 99 6.13 -0.65 15.56
N GLU A 100 5.45 -0.04 14.59
CA GLU A 100 4.11 0.53 14.75
C GLU A 100 3.02 -0.34 14.12
N CYS A 101 3.36 -1.27 13.21
CA CYS A 101 2.38 -2.10 12.50
C CYS A 101 2.39 -3.55 12.98
N ILE A 102 2.18 -3.77 14.28
CA ILE A 102 2.27 -5.10 14.90
C ILE A 102 0.92 -5.82 14.93
N PHE A 103 -0.14 -5.12 15.35
CA PHE A 103 -1.49 -5.64 15.45
C PHE A 103 -2.51 -4.57 15.07
N VAL A 104 -3.71 -5.01 14.69
CA VAL A 104 -4.82 -4.14 14.30
C VAL A 104 -5.99 -4.27 15.25
N GLU A 105 -6.70 -3.17 15.47
CA GLU A 105 -7.88 -3.09 16.34
C GLU A 105 -8.95 -2.22 15.67
N PRO A 106 -10.23 -2.41 16.03
CA PRO A 106 -11.29 -1.51 15.59
C PRO A 106 -11.12 -0.13 16.25
N ASP A 107 -11.61 0.92 15.60
CA ASP A 107 -11.66 2.25 16.19
C ASP A 107 -12.56 2.27 17.44
N GLU A 108 -12.26 3.16 18.39
CA GLU A 108 -13.08 3.32 19.60
C GLU A 108 -14.53 3.66 19.23
N GLY A 109 -15.47 2.80 19.65
CA GLY A 109 -16.90 2.92 19.31
C GLY A 109 -17.29 2.37 17.93
N ALA A 110 -16.38 1.71 17.21
CA ALA A 110 -16.60 1.12 15.89
C ALA A 110 -16.34 -0.40 15.88
N GLU A 111 -16.58 -1.08 17.02
CA GLU A 111 -16.29 -2.51 17.22
C GLU A 111 -16.94 -3.42 16.17
N ASP A 112 -18.11 -3.01 15.66
CA ASP A 112 -18.86 -3.74 14.64
C ASP A 112 -18.69 -3.20 13.21
N SER A 113 -17.79 -2.25 13.00
CA SER A 113 -17.58 -1.64 11.68
C SER A 113 -16.98 -2.58 10.65
N GLY A 114 -16.28 -3.64 11.05
CA GLY A 114 -15.52 -4.51 10.14
C GLY A 114 -14.26 -3.87 9.56
N VAL A 115 -13.89 -2.67 10.02
CA VAL A 115 -12.67 -1.93 9.65
C VAL A 115 -11.71 -1.89 10.84
N TYR A 116 -10.44 -2.18 10.58
CA TYR A 116 -9.39 -2.26 11.59
C TYR A 116 -8.17 -1.46 11.16
N TRP A 117 -7.50 -0.84 12.12
CA TRP A 117 -6.30 -0.03 11.90
C TRP A 117 -5.16 -0.48 12.78
N PHE A 118 -3.91 -0.22 12.36
CA PHE A 118 -2.76 -0.44 13.22
C PHE A 118 -2.83 0.48 14.43
N ARG A 119 -2.72 -0.11 15.63
CA ARG A 119 -2.66 0.66 16.87
C ARG A 119 -1.23 1.14 17.13
N ARG A 120 -1.11 2.44 17.41
CA ARG A 120 0.17 3.10 17.76
C ARG A 120 0.56 2.86 19.21
#